data_AF-A0A536WM32-F1
#
_entry.id   AF-A0A536WM32-F1
#
_cell.length_a   1.000
_cell.length_b   1.000
_cell.length_c   1.000
_cell.angle_alpha   90.00
_cell.angle_beta   90.00
_cell.angle_gamma   90.00
#
_symmetry.space_group_name_H-M   'P 1'
#
loop_
_entity.id
_entity.type
_entity.pdbx_description
1 polymer ?
#
loop_
_entity_poly.entity_id
_entity_poly.type
_entity_poly.pdbx_seq_one_letter_code
_entity_poly.pdbx_strand_id
1 'polypeptide(L)'
;WKQAAGEVVFSHFTKEEDRDVLPSPLIADLPEKPVEIPAFSKLRDVIFASRKTETLQDRVAPAVREKQVRGGTRVLSDQAACPFRAFARHRLHAEELEEPAEGLDASKRDKLVHLLMQNVWDELKDSTALQGDLSPAIERAAAAAVKEMAVEGRFAELERKRLARLGHEWFEKVEKARPPFSVVSTEEKRPIVFSGVTFDARIDRMDRLESGGHAILDYKTGGGNLTAKRWQGERPDEPQLPLYAVSAKEEITAVVFAKFRPGDMRFVGLSRDDKALPKVPKAKEGWQPLLADWKKEAERLGQSFAGGEARVDPKKDLITCRYCGLETLCRVYEKINVLAEEEIEEW
;
A
#
# COMPACT_ATOMS: atom_id res chain seq x y z
N TRP A 1 -39.37 37.14 -50.79
CA TRP A 1 -38.69 35.91 -50.33
C TRP A 1 -37.99 35.20 -51.47
N LYS A 2 -38.70 34.57 -52.44
CA LYS A 2 -38.06 33.89 -53.58
C LYS A 2 -37.20 34.78 -54.51
N GLN A 3 -37.39 36.10 -54.49
CA GLN A 3 -36.63 37.08 -55.28
C GLN A 3 -35.77 38.02 -54.40
N ALA A 4 -35.45 37.61 -53.17
CA ALA A 4 -34.75 38.48 -52.22
C ALA A 4 -33.27 38.73 -52.57
N ALA A 5 -32.67 37.86 -53.40
CA ALA A 5 -31.30 37.97 -53.90
C ALA A 5 -31.19 37.31 -55.28
N GLY A 6 -30.04 37.47 -55.95
CA GLY A 6 -29.78 36.82 -57.24
C GLY A 6 -29.79 35.28 -57.18
N GLU A 7 -29.50 34.70 -56.02
CA GLU A 7 -29.67 33.28 -55.71
C GLU A 7 -30.24 33.14 -54.30
N VAL A 8 -31.26 32.30 -54.14
CA VAL A 8 -31.89 32.02 -52.84
C VAL A 8 -32.02 30.51 -52.69
N VAL A 9 -31.37 29.96 -51.67
CA VAL A 9 -31.43 28.53 -51.33
C VAL A 9 -32.37 28.35 -50.14
N PHE A 10 -33.35 27.45 -50.30
CA PHE A 10 -34.22 27.00 -49.22
C PHE A 10 -33.86 25.56 -48.86
N SER A 11 -33.81 25.27 -47.56
CA SER A 11 -33.58 23.92 -47.05
C SER A 11 -34.69 23.52 -46.09
N HIS A 12 -35.06 22.25 -46.08
CA HIS A 12 -35.91 21.67 -45.06
C HIS A 12 -35.25 20.41 -44.49
N PHE A 13 -35.60 20.03 -43.26
CA PHE A 13 -35.23 18.73 -42.73
C PHE A 13 -36.24 17.69 -43.22
N THR A 14 -35.78 16.48 -43.48
CA THR A 14 -36.62 15.37 -43.96
C THR A 14 -37.16 14.52 -42.82
N LYS A 15 -36.59 14.63 -41.62
CA LYS A 15 -37.00 13.89 -40.42
C LYS A 15 -36.99 14.74 -39.15
N GLU A 16 -38.01 14.54 -38.33
CA GLU A 16 -38.07 14.99 -36.94
C GLU A 16 -38.34 13.78 -36.06
N GLU A 17 -37.35 13.38 -35.26
CA GLU A 17 -37.30 12.08 -34.58
C GLU A 17 -37.53 10.94 -35.60
N ASP A 18 -38.58 10.14 -35.42
CA ASP A 18 -38.94 9.02 -36.29
C ASP A 18 -40.00 9.37 -37.35
N ARG A 19 -40.36 10.66 -37.49
CA ARG A 19 -41.39 11.10 -38.45
C ARG A 19 -40.76 11.74 -39.68
N ASP A 20 -41.18 11.30 -40.85
CA ASP A 20 -40.86 11.96 -42.11
C ASP A 20 -41.67 13.27 -42.24
N VAL A 21 -40.99 14.35 -42.63
CA VAL A 21 -41.60 15.68 -42.70
C VAL A 21 -41.51 16.24 -44.11
N LEU A 22 -42.64 16.74 -44.59
CA LEU A 22 -42.75 17.34 -45.92
C LEU A 22 -42.23 18.78 -45.92
N PRO A 23 -41.70 19.28 -47.05
CA PRO A 23 -41.34 20.68 -47.18
C PRO A 23 -42.57 21.58 -46.99
N SER A 24 -42.34 22.82 -46.56
CA SER A 24 -43.40 23.81 -46.47
C SER A 24 -44.05 24.02 -47.85
N PRO A 25 -45.40 24.16 -47.94
CA PRO A 25 -46.09 24.45 -49.20
C PRO A 25 -45.55 25.69 -49.94
N LEU A 26 -44.91 26.63 -49.22
CA LEU A 26 -44.32 27.84 -49.79
C LEU A 26 -43.07 27.58 -50.65
N ILE A 27 -42.44 26.42 -50.50
CA ILE A 27 -41.22 26.01 -51.23
C ILE A 27 -41.40 24.68 -51.97
N ALA A 28 -42.58 24.05 -51.91
CA ALA A 28 -42.85 22.73 -52.47
C ALA A 28 -42.81 22.69 -54.01
N ASP A 29 -42.96 23.84 -54.66
CA ASP A 29 -42.90 24.01 -56.12
C ASP A 29 -41.48 24.25 -56.65
N LEU A 30 -40.48 24.38 -55.76
CA LEU A 30 -39.10 24.63 -56.15
C LEU A 30 -38.39 23.32 -56.52
N PRO A 31 -37.52 23.32 -57.55
CA PRO A 31 -36.76 22.14 -57.92
C PRO A 31 -35.77 21.80 -56.80
N GLU A 32 -35.86 20.57 -56.29
CA GLU A 32 -34.89 20.03 -55.35
C GLU A 32 -33.56 19.80 -56.06
N LYS A 33 -32.47 20.28 -55.46
CA LYS A 33 -31.11 19.99 -55.91
C LYS A 33 -30.32 19.44 -54.73
N PRO A 34 -29.62 18.30 -54.89
CA PRO A 34 -28.69 17.86 -53.87
C PRO A 34 -27.60 18.92 -53.73
N VAL A 35 -27.43 19.41 -52.51
CA VAL A 35 -26.30 20.29 -52.18
C VAL A 35 -25.12 19.37 -51.85
N GLU A 36 -24.09 19.37 -52.69
CA GLU A 36 -22.81 18.78 -52.33
C GLU A 36 -22.18 19.64 -51.23
N ILE A 37 -22.32 19.20 -49.99
CA ILE A 37 -21.59 19.81 -48.88
C ILE A 37 -20.15 19.29 -48.95
N PRO A 38 -19.14 20.16 -49.13
CA PRO A 38 -17.76 19.72 -49.08
C PRO A 38 -17.48 19.01 -47.76
N ALA A 39 -16.77 17.88 -47.82
CA ALA A 39 -16.31 17.23 -46.61
C ALA A 39 -15.24 18.10 -45.94
N PHE A 40 -15.66 18.99 -45.04
CA PHE A 40 -14.73 19.76 -44.24
C PHE A 40 -14.06 18.85 -43.20
N SER A 41 -12.72 18.87 -43.17
CA SER A 41 -11.98 18.19 -42.10
C SER A 41 -12.42 18.78 -40.77
N LYS A 42 -12.74 17.92 -39.79
CA LYS A 42 -13.07 18.39 -38.45
C LYS A 42 -11.81 19.02 -37.85
N LEU A 43 -11.98 20.13 -37.12
CA LEU A 43 -10.86 20.85 -36.51
C LEU A 43 -9.96 19.92 -35.67
N ARG A 44 -10.55 18.98 -34.93
CA ARG A 44 -9.84 17.93 -34.18
C ARG A 44 -8.88 17.13 -35.06
N ASP A 45 -9.31 16.72 -36.25
CA ASP A 45 -8.54 15.84 -37.12
C ASP A 45 -7.36 16.61 -37.72
N VAL A 46 -7.56 17.89 -38.06
CA VAL A 46 -6.49 18.81 -38.50
C VAL A 46 -5.46 19.02 -37.40
N ILE A 47 -5.90 19.31 -36.16
CA ILE A 47 -5.02 19.46 -35.00
C ILE A 47 -4.21 18.19 -34.78
N PHE A 48 -4.87 17.03 -34.76
CA PHE A 48 -4.21 15.75 -34.56
C PHE A 48 -3.19 15.46 -35.68
N ALA A 49 -3.51 15.70 -36.96
CA ALA A 49 -2.58 15.51 -38.07
C ALA A 49 -1.37 16.46 -38.02
N SER A 50 -1.56 17.69 -37.53
CA SER A 50 -0.50 18.69 -37.40
C SER A 50 0.44 18.49 -36.20
N ARG A 51 0.16 17.49 -35.35
CA ARG A 51 0.93 17.24 -34.13
C ARG A 51 2.40 16.97 -34.45
N LYS A 52 3.29 17.59 -33.67
CA LYS A 52 4.71 17.21 -33.64
C LYS A 52 4.91 16.33 -32.42
N THR A 53 5.27 15.08 -32.66
CA THR A 53 5.54 14.12 -31.58
C THR A 53 7.03 14.03 -31.31
N GLU A 54 7.41 13.99 -30.05
CA GLU A 54 8.71 13.52 -29.60
C GLU A 54 8.56 12.22 -28.81
N THR A 55 9.65 11.47 -28.72
CA THR A 55 9.71 10.24 -27.92
C THR A 55 10.68 10.45 -26.78
N LEU A 56 10.18 10.28 -25.55
CA LEU A 56 10.97 10.38 -24.33
C LEU A 56 10.97 9.04 -23.60
N GLN A 57 12.08 8.68 -22.97
CA GLN A 57 12.10 7.56 -22.03
C GLN A 57 11.63 8.05 -20.65
N ASP A 58 10.53 7.50 -20.16
CA ASP A 58 9.87 7.85 -18.91
C ASP A 58 10.21 6.90 -17.76
N ARG A 59 11.22 6.03 -17.95
CA ARG A 59 11.62 4.99 -16.99
C ARG A 59 12.44 5.51 -15.80
N VAL A 60 12.99 6.71 -15.93
CA VAL A 60 13.84 7.35 -14.92
C VAL A 60 13.35 8.78 -14.74
N ALA A 61 12.82 9.06 -13.55
CA ALA A 61 12.51 10.40 -13.10
C ALA A 61 13.80 11.12 -12.63
N PRO A 62 13.78 12.46 -12.48
CA PRO A 62 14.91 13.17 -11.89
C PRO A 62 15.32 12.58 -10.53
N ALA A 63 16.61 12.60 -10.21
CA ALA A 63 17.08 12.15 -8.90
C ALA A 63 16.39 12.92 -7.77
N VAL A 64 16.16 12.25 -6.64
CA VAL A 64 15.55 12.84 -5.45
C VAL A 64 16.50 13.91 -4.91
N ARG A 65 15.98 15.13 -4.72
CA ARG A 65 16.78 16.27 -4.22
C ARG A 65 16.64 16.42 -2.71
N GLU A 66 15.51 16.00 -2.19
CA GLU A 66 15.15 16.08 -0.79
C GLU A 66 15.92 15.05 0.02
N LYS A 67 16.55 15.50 1.12
CA LYS A 67 17.22 14.60 2.05
C LYS A 67 16.24 13.80 2.90
N GLN A 68 14.99 14.22 3.02
CA GLN A 68 13.95 13.55 3.78
C GLN A 68 12.70 13.45 2.92
N VAL A 69 12.14 12.25 2.83
CA VAL A 69 10.98 11.96 1.99
C VAL A 69 9.77 11.58 2.82
N ARG A 70 8.58 11.99 2.36
CA ARG A 70 7.31 11.61 2.97
C ARG A 70 6.95 10.17 2.59
N GLY A 71 6.15 9.52 3.43
CA GLY A 71 5.70 8.13 3.23
C GLY A 71 6.46 7.08 4.06
N GLY A 72 7.53 7.49 4.75
CA GLY A 72 8.28 6.61 5.65
C GLY A 72 8.86 5.37 4.95
N THR A 73 8.92 4.24 5.65
CA THR A 73 9.42 2.99 5.04
C THR A 73 8.51 2.41 3.95
N ARG A 74 7.26 2.88 3.83
CA ARG A 74 6.36 2.46 2.75
C ARG A 74 6.90 2.86 1.37
N VAL A 75 7.72 3.90 1.30
CA VAL A 75 8.44 4.27 0.06
C VAL A 75 9.27 3.10 -0.46
N LEU A 76 10.04 2.46 0.41
CA LEU A 76 10.90 1.33 0.05
C LEU A 76 10.09 0.04 -0.18
N SER A 77 9.00 -0.16 0.57
CA SER A 77 8.05 -1.26 0.28
C SER A 77 7.41 -1.12 -1.10
N ASP A 78 6.98 0.10 -1.46
CA ASP A 78 6.41 0.38 -2.78
C ASP A 78 7.50 0.26 -3.88
N GLN A 79 8.74 0.67 -3.62
CA GLN A 79 9.86 0.53 -4.56
C GLN A 79 10.18 -0.95 -4.82
N ALA A 80 10.19 -1.76 -3.76
CA ALA A 80 10.35 -3.20 -3.86
C ALA A 80 9.19 -3.83 -4.67
N ALA A 81 7.95 -3.40 -4.44
CA ALA A 81 6.80 -3.90 -5.19
C ALA A 81 6.84 -3.51 -6.68
N CYS A 82 7.03 -2.22 -6.98
CA CYS A 82 7.12 -1.67 -8.34
C CYS A 82 7.72 -0.24 -8.30
N PRO A 83 8.84 0.05 -8.99
CA PRO A 83 9.44 1.38 -8.99
C PRO A 83 8.45 2.50 -9.39
N PHE A 84 7.62 2.26 -10.41
CA PHE A 84 6.58 3.21 -10.80
C PHE A 84 5.59 3.51 -9.65
N ARG A 85 5.24 2.50 -8.85
CA ARG A 85 4.30 2.67 -7.72
C ARG A 85 4.88 3.61 -6.67
N ALA A 86 6.16 3.48 -6.34
CA ALA A 86 6.82 4.40 -5.42
C ALA A 86 6.92 5.81 -5.99
N PHE A 87 7.29 5.94 -7.26
CA PHE A 87 7.33 7.23 -7.96
C PHE A 87 5.96 7.93 -7.94
N ALA A 88 4.91 7.25 -8.39
CA ALA A 88 3.57 7.83 -8.47
C ALA A 88 3.04 8.24 -7.10
N ARG A 89 3.11 7.37 -6.09
CA ARG A 89 2.55 7.66 -4.75
C ARG A 89 3.35 8.71 -3.99
N HIS A 90 4.67 8.57 -3.95
CA HIS A 90 5.50 9.37 -3.03
C HIS A 90 6.10 10.62 -3.67
N ARG A 91 6.13 10.70 -5.00
CA ARG A 91 6.68 11.88 -5.72
C ARG A 91 5.62 12.65 -6.50
N LEU A 92 4.63 11.97 -7.08
CA LEU A 92 3.52 12.64 -7.77
C LEU A 92 2.28 12.81 -6.87
N HIS A 93 2.28 12.20 -5.69
CA HIS A 93 1.13 12.20 -4.78
C HIS A 93 -0.13 11.64 -5.44
N ALA A 94 0.04 10.61 -6.28
CA ALA A 94 -1.06 9.86 -6.86
C ALA A 94 -1.72 9.02 -5.76
N GLU A 95 -2.84 9.52 -5.26
CA GLU A 95 -3.69 8.86 -4.27
C GLU A 95 -5.02 8.47 -4.91
N GLU A 96 -5.57 7.36 -4.43
CA GLU A 96 -6.89 6.91 -4.84
C GLU A 96 -7.95 7.81 -4.21
N LEU A 97 -9.06 8.02 -4.90
CA LEU A 97 -10.18 8.76 -4.33
C LEU A 97 -10.77 7.97 -3.16
N GLU A 98 -10.96 8.64 -2.02
CA GLU A 98 -11.57 8.00 -0.85
C GLU A 98 -13.02 7.60 -1.16
N GLU A 99 -13.32 6.32 -1.05
CA GLU A 99 -14.68 5.81 -1.12
C GLU A 99 -15.25 5.64 0.30
N PRO A 100 -16.51 6.05 0.54
CA PRO A 100 -17.15 5.84 1.83
C PRO A 100 -17.33 4.35 2.09
N ALA A 101 -16.56 3.81 3.04
CA ALA A 101 -16.69 2.44 3.49
C ALA A 101 -17.70 2.32 4.65
N GLU A 102 -18.47 1.23 4.68
CA GLU A 102 -19.32 0.91 5.83
C GLU A 102 -18.47 0.51 7.04
N GLY A 103 -18.40 1.38 8.05
CA GLY A 103 -17.71 1.11 9.31
C GLY A 103 -16.18 1.23 9.24
N LEU A 104 -15.48 0.39 10.03
CA LEU A 104 -14.02 0.37 10.05
C LEU A 104 -13.48 -0.63 9.02
N ASP A 105 -12.76 -0.10 8.04
CA ASP A 105 -11.95 -0.87 7.11
C ASP A 105 -10.80 -1.63 7.82
N ALA A 106 -10.09 -2.45 7.05
CA ALA A 106 -8.99 -3.26 7.57
C ALA A 106 -7.85 -2.41 8.16
N SER A 107 -7.54 -1.25 7.57
CA SER A 107 -6.46 -0.38 8.05
C SER A 107 -6.80 0.27 9.39
N LYS A 108 -8.05 0.71 9.57
CA LYS A 108 -8.53 1.25 10.85
C LYS A 108 -8.55 0.19 11.95
N ARG A 109 -8.90 -1.06 11.61
CA ARG A 109 -8.83 -2.19 12.55
C ARG A 109 -7.41 -2.57 12.92
N ASP A 110 -6.48 -2.49 11.98
CA ASP A 110 -5.04 -2.66 12.23
C ASP A 110 -4.56 -1.62 13.23
N LYS A 111 -4.84 -0.33 12.97
CA LYS A 111 -4.51 0.77 13.88
C LYS A 111 -5.05 0.58 15.29
N LEU A 112 -6.27 0.04 15.45
CA LEU A 112 -6.83 -0.25 16.78
C LEU A 112 -6.00 -1.29 17.55
N VAL A 113 -5.44 -2.30 16.88
CA VAL A 113 -4.56 -3.29 17.52
C VAL A 113 -3.24 -2.65 17.94
N HIS A 114 -2.64 -1.80 17.11
CA HIS A 114 -1.43 -1.05 17.49
C HIS A 114 -1.68 -0.18 18.73
N LEU A 115 -2.77 0.60 18.74
CA LEU A 115 -3.14 1.45 19.89
C LEU A 115 -3.43 0.63 21.14
N LEU A 116 -4.14 -0.50 21.02
CA LEU A 116 -4.35 -1.43 22.13
C LEU A 116 -3.00 -1.86 22.71
N MET A 117 -2.10 -2.34 21.85
CA MET A 117 -0.84 -2.92 22.30
C MET A 117 0.11 -1.87 22.87
N GLN A 118 0.16 -0.68 22.26
CA GLN A 118 0.90 0.46 22.81
C GLN A 118 0.40 0.78 24.22
N ASN A 119 -0.91 0.99 24.40
CA ASN A 119 -1.49 1.35 25.68
C ASN A 119 -1.28 0.28 26.77
N VAL A 120 -1.39 -1.01 26.42
CA VAL A 120 -1.13 -2.08 27.39
C VAL A 120 0.35 -2.12 27.77
N TRP A 121 1.27 -2.06 26.80
CA TRP A 121 2.70 -2.13 27.10
C TRP A 121 3.24 -0.88 27.76
N ASP A 122 2.61 0.27 27.54
CA ASP A 122 2.92 1.49 28.27
C ASP A 122 2.56 1.38 29.75
N GLU A 123 1.60 0.53 30.12
CA GLU A 123 1.26 0.22 31.52
C GLU A 123 2.14 -0.91 32.08
N LEU A 124 2.27 -2.03 31.37
CA LEU A 124 2.92 -3.25 31.89
C LEU A 124 4.45 -3.20 31.90
N LYS A 125 5.08 -2.54 30.91
CA LYS A 125 6.53 -2.36 30.70
C LYS A 125 7.40 -3.61 30.56
N ASP A 126 7.08 -4.75 31.18
CA ASP A 126 7.90 -5.96 31.11
C ASP A 126 7.09 -7.24 31.36
N SER A 127 7.76 -8.39 31.22
CA SER A 127 7.14 -9.70 31.37
C SER A 127 6.74 -10.06 32.80
N THR A 128 7.26 -9.39 33.83
CA THR A 128 6.94 -9.70 35.24
C THR A 128 5.49 -9.39 35.57
N ALA A 129 4.94 -8.34 34.94
CA ALA A 129 3.55 -7.93 35.09
C ALA A 129 2.55 -8.96 34.51
N LEU A 130 3.01 -9.89 33.66
CA LEU A 130 2.16 -10.90 33.00
C LEU A 130 1.60 -11.97 33.95
N GLN A 131 2.09 -12.05 35.19
CA GLN A 131 1.63 -13.03 36.18
C GLN A 131 0.30 -12.64 36.85
N GLY A 132 -0.12 -11.37 36.74
CA GLY A 132 -1.35 -10.86 37.33
C GLY A 132 -2.59 -10.99 36.46
N ASP A 133 -3.72 -10.48 36.96
CA ASP A 133 -4.91 -10.27 36.15
C ASP A 133 -4.71 -9.05 35.24
N LEU A 134 -4.60 -9.31 33.93
CA LEU A 134 -4.39 -8.30 32.90
C LEU A 134 -5.69 -7.65 32.43
N SER A 135 -6.86 -8.17 32.84
CA SER A 135 -8.17 -7.69 32.37
C SER A 135 -8.37 -6.19 32.57
N PRO A 136 -8.04 -5.60 33.74
CA PRO A 136 -8.22 -4.17 33.93
C PRO A 136 -7.36 -3.32 32.98
N ALA A 137 -6.12 -3.72 32.71
CA ALA A 137 -5.21 -3.02 31.81
C ALA A 137 -5.68 -3.13 30.35
N ILE A 138 -6.08 -4.33 29.92
CA ILE A 138 -6.59 -4.59 28.57
C ILE A 138 -7.88 -3.81 28.30
N GLU A 139 -8.83 -3.80 29.24
CA GLU A 139 -10.10 -3.08 29.08
C GLU A 139 -9.90 -1.56 29.04
N ARG A 140 -8.99 -1.00 29.88
CA ARG A 140 -8.61 0.42 29.81
C ARG A 140 -7.96 0.77 28.47
N ALA A 141 -7.02 -0.04 28.01
CA ALA A 141 -6.32 0.16 26.75
C ALA A 141 -7.26 0.06 25.54
N ALA A 142 -8.19 -0.89 25.55
CA ALA A 142 -9.21 -1.02 24.50
C ALA A 142 -10.14 0.19 24.47
N ALA A 143 -10.58 0.68 25.63
CA ALA A 143 -11.40 1.88 25.72
C ALA A 143 -10.66 3.13 25.20
N ALA A 144 -9.39 3.28 25.56
CA ALA A 144 -8.54 4.38 25.09
C ALA A 144 -8.34 4.34 23.57
N ALA A 145 -8.02 3.17 23.00
CA ALA A 145 -7.82 2.99 21.56
C ALA A 145 -9.07 3.33 20.73
N VAL A 146 -10.25 2.86 21.17
CA VAL A 146 -11.53 3.16 20.48
C VAL A 146 -11.88 4.64 20.57
N LYS A 147 -11.64 5.26 21.74
CA LYS A 147 -11.85 6.70 21.94
C LYS A 147 -10.96 7.55 21.03
N GLU A 148 -9.69 7.17 20.87
CA GLU A 148 -8.75 7.89 19.99
C GLU A 148 -9.16 7.82 18.52
N MET A 149 -9.78 6.72 18.11
CA MET A 149 -10.31 6.56 16.75
C MET A 149 -11.64 7.29 16.50
N ALA A 150 -12.14 8.06 17.49
CA ALA A 150 -13.40 8.79 17.43
C ALA A 150 -14.60 7.92 16.98
N VAL A 151 -14.59 6.65 17.39
CA VAL A 151 -15.70 5.72 17.16
C VAL A 151 -16.72 5.94 18.27
N GLU A 152 -18.00 6.11 17.91
CA GLU A 152 -19.05 6.48 18.86
C GLU A 152 -20.23 5.48 18.90
N GLY A 153 -21.09 5.67 19.91
CA GLY A 153 -22.33 4.93 20.10
C GLY A 153 -22.15 3.42 20.30
N ARG A 154 -23.17 2.66 19.92
CA ARG A 154 -23.21 1.19 20.09
C ARG A 154 -22.05 0.49 19.37
N PHE A 155 -21.58 1.06 18.27
CA PHE A 155 -20.47 0.48 17.51
C PHE A 155 -19.14 0.58 18.30
N ALA A 156 -18.90 1.70 18.99
CA ALA A 156 -17.75 1.84 19.89
C ALA A 156 -17.76 0.80 21.03
N GLU A 157 -18.92 0.52 21.61
CA GLU A 157 -19.06 -0.49 22.67
C GLU A 157 -18.74 -1.89 22.18
N LEU A 158 -19.20 -2.25 20.98
CA LEU A 158 -18.91 -3.54 20.35
C LEU A 158 -17.42 -3.65 20.01
N GLU A 159 -16.84 -2.57 19.50
CA GLU A 159 -15.43 -2.54 19.12
C GLU A 159 -14.51 -2.64 20.32
N ARG A 160 -14.84 -1.96 21.44
CA ARG A 160 -14.12 -2.12 22.70
C ARG A 160 -14.12 -3.57 23.17
N LYS A 161 -15.29 -4.21 23.20
CA LYS A 161 -15.42 -5.62 23.62
C LYS A 161 -14.63 -6.56 22.69
N ARG A 162 -14.70 -6.33 21.38
CA ARG A 162 -13.94 -7.09 20.38
C ARG A 162 -12.43 -6.95 20.59
N LEU A 163 -11.97 -5.72 20.78
CA LEU A 163 -10.56 -5.38 20.94
C LEU A 163 -10.00 -5.91 22.27
N ALA A 164 -10.74 -5.78 23.36
CA ALA A 164 -10.38 -6.38 24.65
C ALA A 164 -10.27 -7.91 24.55
N ARG A 165 -11.24 -8.57 23.90
CA ARG A 165 -11.18 -10.03 23.65
C ARG A 165 -9.93 -10.44 22.86
N LEU A 166 -9.53 -9.65 21.86
CA LEU A 166 -8.28 -9.89 21.13
C LEU A 166 -7.06 -9.76 22.03
N GLY A 167 -7.00 -8.70 22.86
CA GLY A 167 -5.93 -8.52 23.84
C GLY A 167 -5.83 -9.71 24.78
N HIS A 168 -6.96 -10.13 25.36
CA HIS A 168 -7.01 -11.31 26.23
C HIS A 168 -6.46 -12.57 25.55
N GLU A 169 -6.94 -12.88 24.35
CA GLU A 169 -6.46 -14.06 23.62
C GLU A 169 -4.96 -13.98 23.33
N TRP A 170 -4.44 -12.80 22.96
CA TRP A 170 -3.02 -12.58 22.68
C TRP A 170 -2.15 -12.78 23.92
N PHE A 171 -2.49 -12.13 25.02
CA PHE A 171 -1.71 -12.22 26.25
C PHE A 171 -1.73 -13.64 26.83
N GLU A 172 -2.90 -14.30 26.86
CA GLU A 172 -3.04 -15.66 27.38
C GLU A 172 -2.31 -16.70 26.53
N LYS A 173 -2.43 -16.63 25.19
CA LYS A 173 -1.90 -17.68 24.31
C LYS A 173 -0.46 -17.44 23.87
N VAL A 174 0.00 -16.19 23.88
CA VAL A 174 1.28 -15.82 23.24
C VAL A 174 2.24 -15.16 24.23
N GLU A 175 1.89 -14.01 24.81
CA GLU A 175 2.86 -13.23 25.62
C GLU A 175 3.24 -13.94 26.91
N LYS A 176 2.28 -14.55 27.63
CA LYS A 176 2.56 -15.30 28.87
C LYS A 176 3.51 -16.49 28.69
N ALA A 177 3.62 -17.02 27.47
CA ALA A 177 4.48 -18.16 27.15
C ALA A 177 5.92 -17.76 26.80
N ARG A 178 6.22 -16.46 26.76
CA ARG A 178 7.56 -15.97 26.40
C ARG A 178 8.53 -16.08 27.59
N PRO A 179 9.82 -16.31 27.31
CA PRO A 179 10.88 -16.06 28.30
C PRO A 179 10.89 -14.60 28.76
N PRO A 180 11.53 -14.27 29.89
CA PRO A 180 11.56 -12.90 30.40
C PRO A 180 12.12 -11.87 29.41
N PHE A 181 11.48 -10.69 29.37
CA PHE A 181 11.87 -9.55 28.55
C PHE A 181 11.40 -8.23 29.18
N SER A 182 11.97 -7.12 28.72
CA SER A 182 11.50 -5.76 29.02
C SER A 182 11.18 -5.03 27.73
N VAL A 183 10.10 -4.26 27.72
CA VAL A 183 9.73 -3.41 26.57
C VAL A 183 10.59 -2.16 26.61
N VAL A 184 11.40 -1.97 25.57
CA VAL A 184 12.26 -0.79 25.42
C VAL A 184 11.47 0.37 24.85
N SER A 185 10.65 0.11 23.84
CA SER A 185 9.84 1.14 23.20
C SER A 185 8.61 0.57 22.49
N THR A 186 7.61 1.42 22.33
CA THR A 186 6.34 1.18 21.64
C THR A 186 6.08 2.33 20.67
N GLU A 187 5.60 2.03 19.45
CA GLU A 187 5.24 2.99 18.40
C GLU A 187 6.29 4.08 18.13
N GLU A 188 7.58 3.72 18.28
CA GLU A 188 8.70 4.65 18.31
C GLU A 188 9.06 5.12 16.91
N LYS A 189 9.06 6.45 16.71
CA LYS A 189 9.49 7.06 15.46
C LYS A 189 11.00 7.26 15.46
N ARG A 190 11.68 6.74 14.44
CA ARG A 190 13.12 6.92 14.24
C ARG A 190 13.44 7.22 12.78
N PRO A 191 14.35 8.17 12.48
CA PRO A 191 14.84 8.35 11.13
C PRO A 191 15.78 7.20 10.76
N ILE A 192 15.61 6.65 9.56
CA ILE A 192 16.55 5.70 8.94
C ILE A 192 17.07 6.28 7.64
N VAL A 193 18.31 5.96 7.27
CA VAL A 193 18.98 6.55 6.11
C VAL A 193 19.50 5.46 5.20
N PHE A 194 19.13 5.53 3.92
CA PHE A 194 19.67 4.67 2.87
C PHE A 194 20.01 5.52 1.65
N SER A 195 21.21 5.33 1.09
CA SER A 195 21.69 6.09 -0.07
C SER A 195 21.51 7.63 0.05
N GLY A 196 21.71 8.16 1.26
CA GLY A 196 21.61 9.60 1.54
C GLY A 196 20.19 10.16 1.67
N VAL A 197 19.16 9.32 1.52
CA VAL A 197 17.76 9.67 1.72
C VAL A 197 17.29 9.20 3.09
N THR A 198 16.62 10.08 3.82
CA THR A 198 16.07 9.85 5.16
C THR A 198 14.60 9.47 5.05
N PHE A 199 14.22 8.38 5.72
CA PHE A 199 12.87 7.86 5.80
C PHE A 199 12.43 7.83 7.27
N ASP A 200 11.18 8.23 7.52
CA ASP A 200 10.58 8.09 8.85
C ASP A 200 10.16 6.63 9.06
N ALA A 201 10.86 5.93 9.95
CA ALA A 201 10.48 4.61 10.42
C ALA A 201 9.62 4.71 11.68
N ARG A 202 8.73 3.74 11.86
CA ARG A 202 7.98 3.56 13.10
C ARG A 202 8.07 2.11 13.52
N ILE A 203 8.75 1.85 14.63
CA ILE A 203 8.87 0.51 15.20
C ILE A 203 7.71 0.32 16.16
N ASP A 204 6.82 -0.63 15.89
CA ASP A 204 5.64 -0.86 16.73
C ASP A 204 6.03 -1.25 18.15
N ARG A 205 7.03 -2.14 18.27
CA ARG A 205 7.58 -2.53 19.56
C ARG A 205 9.00 -3.07 19.46
N MET A 206 9.82 -2.69 20.43
CA MET A 206 11.14 -3.26 20.66
C MET A 206 11.24 -3.83 22.07
N ASP A 207 11.68 -5.07 22.18
CA ASP A 207 11.92 -5.74 23.47
C ASP A 207 13.41 -5.97 23.68
N ARG A 208 13.89 -5.79 24.91
CA ARG A 208 15.19 -6.29 25.37
C ARG A 208 14.99 -7.68 25.99
N LEU A 209 15.72 -8.66 25.47
CA LEU A 209 15.58 -10.07 25.84
C LEU A 209 16.55 -10.46 26.95
N GLU A 210 16.13 -11.33 27.88
CA GLU A 210 17.01 -11.90 28.90
C GLU A 210 18.12 -12.78 28.28
N SER A 211 17.83 -13.45 27.16
CA SER A 211 18.82 -14.23 26.40
C SER A 211 19.90 -13.35 25.72
N GLY A 212 19.74 -12.03 25.73
CA GLY A 212 20.65 -11.07 25.13
C GLY A 212 20.14 -10.49 23.80
N GLY A 213 20.47 -9.22 23.57
CA GLY A 213 20.04 -8.46 22.41
C GLY A 213 18.57 -8.04 22.47
N HIS A 214 18.01 -7.71 21.31
CA HIS A 214 16.70 -7.11 21.17
C HIS A 214 15.84 -7.81 20.12
N ALA A 215 14.53 -7.84 20.34
CA ALA A 215 13.54 -8.26 19.37
C ALA A 215 12.81 -7.04 18.80
N ILE A 216 12.63 -7.01 17.48
CA ILE A 216 11.72 -6.08 16.81
C ILE A 216 10.43 -6.83 16.47
N LEU A 217 9.31 -6.24 16.88
CA LEU A 217 7.97 -6.79 16.66
C LEU A 217 7.16 -5.79 15.83
N ASP A 218 6.45 -6.29 14.83
CA ASP A 218 5.46 -5.54 14.06
C ASP A 218 4.10 -6.24 14.14
N TYR A 219 3.06 -5.49 14.51
CA TYR A 219 1.72 -6.01 14.68
C TYR A 219 1.04 -6.15 13.31
N LYS A 220 0.47 -7.32 13.03
CA LYS A 220 -0.26 -7.55 11.78
C LYS A 220 -1.62 -8.16 12.05
N THR A 221 -2.65 -7.43 11.64
CA THR A 221 -4.02 -7.95 11.57
C THR A 221 -4.29 -8.50 10.16
N GLY A 222 -4.99 -9.63 10.06
CA GLY A 222 -5.47 -10.14 8.76
C GLY A 222 -5.24 -11.62 8.46
N GLY A 223 -5.73 -12.02 7.29
CA GLY A 223 -5.92 -13.41 6.90
C GLY A 223 -4.80 -14.05 6.06
N GLY A 224 -3.79 -13.28 5.66
CA GLY A 224 -2.75 -13.75 4.73
C GLY A 224 -1.79 -14.78 5.33
N ASN A 225 -1.08 -15.49 4.44
CA ASN A 225 0.04 -16.36 4.80
C ASN A 225 1.26 -15.50 5.18
N LEU A 226 1.26 -14.99 6.42
CA LEU A 226 2.43 -14.38 7.04
C LEU A 226 3.55 -15.42 7.13
N THR A 227 4.71 -15.07 6.61
CA THR A 227 5.90 -15.93 6.62
C THR A 227 7.17 -15.08 6.53
N ALA A 228 8.23 -15.52 7.20
CA ALA A 228 9.53 -14.87 7.15
C ALA A 228 10.18 -14.91 5.76
N LYS A 229 9.73 -15.81 4.86
CA LYS A 229 10.20 -15.83 3.46
C LYS A 229 9.94 -14.52 2.72
N ARG A 230 8.98 -13.72 3.18
CA ARG A 230 8.66 -12.40 2.59
C ARG A 230 9.76 -11.36 2.79
N TRP A 231 10.76 -11.65 3.63
CA TRP A 231 11.92 -10.81 3.90
C TRP A 231 13.16 -11.22 3.10
N GLN A 232 13.09 -12.28 2.29
CA GLN A 232 14.24 -12.88 1.62
C GLN A 232 14.28 -12.51 0.14
N GLY A 233 15.49 -12.58 -0.42
CA GLY A 233 15.75 -12.36 -1.84
C GLY A 233 15.70 -10.90 -2.25
N GLU A 234 15.84 -10.67 -3.56
CA GLU A 234 15.76 -9.34 -4.13
C GLU A 234 14.32 -8.79 -4.06
N ARG A 235 14.21 -7.49 -3.81
CA ARG A 235 12.96 -6.74 -3.66
C ARG A 235 11.99 -7.40 -2.66
N PRO A 236 12.34 -7.62 -1.38
CA PRO A 236 11.50 -8.36 -0.43
C PRO A 236 10.04 -7.89 -0.44
N ASP A 237 9.10 -8.82 -0.31
CA ASP A 237 7.66 -8.49 -0.36
C ASP A 237 7.23 -7.63 0.84
N GLU A 238 7.92 -7.75 1.98
CA GLU A 238 7.68 -6.98 3.21
C GLU A 238 9.01 -6.48 3.80
N PRO A 239 9.66 -5.46 3.19
CA PRO A 239 10.99 -5.04 3.60
C PRO A 239 11.00 -4.25 4.93
N GLN A 240 9.84 -3.87 5.46
CA GLN A 240 9.70 -3.02 6.65
C GLN A 240 10.53 -3.50 7.85
N LEU A 241 10.34 -4.75 8.27
CA LEU A 241 11.07 -5.32 9.40
C LEU A 241 12.59 -5.48 9.13
N PRO A 242 13.03 -6.01 7.98
CA PRO A 242 14.44 -5.95 7.56
C PRO A 242 15.06 -4.55 7.65
N LEU A 243 14.36 -3.52 7.15
CA LEU A 243 14.82 -2.12 7.19
C LEU A 243 15.04 -1.64 8.63
N TYR A 244 14.13 -1.98 9.55
CA TYR A 244 14.28 -1.64 10.97
C TYR A 244 15.47 -2.37 11.59
N ALA A 245 15.61 -3.67 11.31
CA ALA A 245 16.67 -4.49 11.89
C ALA A 245 18.08 -4.00 11.52
N VAL A 246 18.30 -3.62 10.26
CA VAL A 246 19.62 -3.17 9.79
C VAL A 246 19.92 -1.70 10.08
N SER A 247 18.91 -0.93 10.47
CA SER A 247 19.05 0.49 10.85
C SER A 247 19.14 0.70 12.36
N ALA A 248 18.80 -0.32 13.17
CA ALA A 248 18.85 -0.25 14.62
C ALA A 248 20.30 -0.09 15.12
N LYS A 249 20.47 0.65 16.23
CA LYS A 249 21.77 0.77 16.92
C LYS A 249 21.96 -0.38 17.91
N GLU A 250 20.84 -0.94 18.35
CA GLU A 250 20.72 -2.07 19.24
C GLU A 250 21.15 -3.37 18.54
N GLU A 251 21.66 -4.32 19.30
CA GLU A 251 21.93 -5.66 18.78
C GLU A 251 20.59 -6.40 18.59
N ILE A 252 20.09 -6.43 17.36
CA ILE A 252 18.86 -7.14 17.01
C ILE A 252 19.15 -8.63 16.89
N THR A 253 18.41 -9.45 17.61
CA THR A 253 18.56 -10.91 17.68
C THR A 253 17.28 -11.66 17.31
N ALA A 254 16.16 -10.94 17.18
CA ALA A 254 14.93 -11.49 16.62
C ALA A 254 14.12 -10.42 15.88
N VAL A 255 13.44 -10.85 14.82
CA VAL A 255 12.56 -10.01 14.01
C VAL A 255 11.30 -10.81 13.74
N VAL A 256 10.14 -10.31 14.17
CA VAL A 256 8.88 -11.05 14.06
C VAL A 256 7.69 -10.16 13.71
N PHE A 257 6.75 -10.75 12.99
CA PHE A 257 5.37 -10.31 13.01
C PHE A 257 4.66 -10.91 14.21
N ALA A 258 3.90 -10.08 14.93
CA ALA A 258 2.93 -10.48 15.93
C ALA A 258 1.56 -10.61 15.24
N LYS A 259 1.15 -11.86 14.93
CA LYS A 259 -0.07 -12.13 14.15
C LYS A 259 -1.31 -12.07 15.04
N PHE A 260 -2.15 -11.06 14.81
CA PHE A 260 -3.44 -10.90 15.49
C PHE A 260 -4.57 -11.49 14.64
N ARG A 261 -4.69 -12.83 14.66
CA ARG A 261 -5.81 -13.57 14.05
C ARG A 261 -6.42 -14.52 15.07
N PRO A 262 -7.70 -14.36 15.46
CA PRO A 262 -8.38 -15.31 16.34
C PRO A 262 -8.20 -16.75 15.88
N GLY A 263 -7.81 -17.64 16.80
CA GLY A 263 -7.53 -19.05 16.49
C GLY A 263 -6.14 -19.36 15.89
N ASP A 264 -5.39 -18.36 15.40
CA ASP A 264 -4.01 -18.52 14.89
C ASP A 264 -3.13 -17.33 15.33
N MET A 265 -3.20 -16.99 16.63
CA MET A 265 -2.34 -15.99 17.24
C MET A 265 -0.97 -16.57 17.55
N ARG A 266 0.08 -15.95 17.01
CA ARG A 266 1.47 -16.38 17.20
C ARG A 266 2.46 -15.35 16.68
N PHE A 267 3.72 -15.53 17.07
CA PHE A 267 4.83 -14.90 16.38
C PHE A 267 5.16 -15.63 15.07
N VAL A 268 5.51 -14.86 14.05
CA VAL A 268 6.01 -15.36 12.78
C VAL A 268 7.25 -14.59 12.41
N GLY A 269 8.41 -15.23 12.40
CA GLY A 269 9.64 -14.56 12.01
C GLY A 269 10.88 -15.41 12.10
N LEU A 270 12.01 -14.75 12.36
CA LEU A 270 13.33 -15.36 12.45
C LEU A 270 14.06 -14.79 13.66
N SER A 271 14.91 -15.63 14.25
CA SER A 271 15.78 -15.26 15.36
C SER A 271 17.20 -15.80 15.15
N ARG A 272 18.15 -15.25 15.92
CA ARG A 272 19.52 -15.76 16.01
C ARG A 272 19.56 -17.15 16.64
N ASP A 273 18.75 -17.35 17.67
CA ASP A 273 18.65 -18.56 18.48
C ASP A 273 17.17 -18.90 18.76
N ASP A 274 16.91 -20.10 19.25
CA ASP A 274 15.56 -20.60 19.58
C ASP A 274 15.05 -20.14 20.96
N LYS A 275 15.78 -19.25 21.64
CA LYS A 275 15.49 -18.80 23.00
C LYS A 275 14.79 -17.44 23.05
N ALA A 276 14.85 -16.66 21.96
CA ALA A 276 14.29 -15.31 21.93
C ALA A 276 12.74 -15.29 22.05
N LEU A 277 12.05 -16.13 21.28
CA LEU A 277 10.60 -16.09 21.12
C LEU A 277 10.00 -17.49 20.88
N PRO A 278 8.80 -17.79 21.43
CA PRO A 278 8.16 -19.09 21.27
C PRO A 278 7.89 -19.44 19.81
N LYS A 279 8.31 -20.64 19.38
CA LYS A 279 8.04 -21.20 18.04
C LYS A 279 8.58 -20.35 16.89
N VAL A 280 9.54 -19.48 17.15
CA VAL A 280 10.25 -18.70 16.13
C VAL A 280 11.52 -19.46 15.73
N PRO A 281 11.68 -19.87 14.46
CA PRO A 281 12.84 -20.62 14.02
C PRO A 281 14.09 -19.74 13.93
N LYS A 282 15.24 -20.36 14.20
CA LYS A 282 16.54 -19.74 13.92
C LYS A 282 16.74 -19.51 12.42
N ALA A 283 17.45 -18.44 12.06
CA ALA A 283 17.89 -18.20 10.68
C ALA A 283 18.79 -19.34 10.18
N LYS A 284 18.38 -20.00 9.09
CA LYS A 284 19.06 -21.21 8.58
C LYS A 284 20.50 -20.94 8.11
N GLU A 285 20.70 -19.82 7.43
CA GLU A 285 22.00 -19.43 6.84
C GLU A 285 22.88 -18.64 7.83
N GLY A 286 22.42 -18.52 9.08
CA GLY A 286 23.06 -17.72 10.11
C GLY A 286 22.49 -16.30 10.18
N TRP A 287 22.60 -15.70 11.36
CA TRP A 287 22.00 -14.40 11.65
C TRP A 287 22.77 -13.24 11.00
N GLN A 288 24.10 -13.25 11.09
CA GLN A 288 24.93 -12.18 10.53
C GLN A 288 24.88 -12.11 8.99
N PRO A 289 24.95 -13.24 8.25
CA PRO A 289 24.73 -13.23 6.81
C PRO A 289 23.36 -12.66 6.43
N LEU A 290 22.29 -13.08 7.14
CA LEU A 290 20.94 -12.58 6.89
C LEU A 290 20.83 -11.05 7.07
N LEU A 291 21.42 -10.50 8.15
CA LEU A 291 21.46 -9.04 8.35
C LEU A 291 22.26 -8.32 7.25
N ALA A 292 23.36 -8.92 6.79
CA ALA A 292 24.16 -8.35 5.70
C ALA A 292 23.38 -8.32 4.38
N ASP A 293 22.62 -9.38 4.07
CA ASP A 293 21.77 -9.44 2.89
C ASP A 293 20.63 -8.42 2.95
N TRP A 294 19.96 -8.30 4.10
CA TRP A 294 18.97 -7.26 4.31
C TRP A 294 19.53 -5.86 4.15
N LYS A 295 20.75 -5.60 4.64
CA LYS A 295 21.39 -4.30 4.51
C LYS A 295 21.72 -3.99 3.06
N LYS A 296 22.28 -4.96 2.34
CA LYS A 296 22.58 -4.84 0.91
C LYS A 296 21.32 -4.50 0.12
N GLU A 297 20.23 -5.19 0.39
CA GLU A 297 18.97 -4.99 -0.31
C GLU A 297 18.30 -3.66 0.06
N ALA A 298 18.36 -3.26 1.33
CA ALA A 298 17.89 -1.95 1.77
C ALA A 298 18.63 -0.80 1.08
N GLU A 299 19.96 -0.87 0.99
CA GLU A 299 20.76 0.12 0.25
C GLU A 299 20.43 0.12 -1.24
N ARG A 300 20.22 -1.05 -1.85
CA ARG A 300 19.83 -1.15 -3.27
C ARG A 300 18.48 -0.49 -3.53
N LEU A 301 17.48 -0.72 -2.67
CA LEU A 301 16.17 -0.07 -2.76
C LEU A 301 16.29 1.45 -2.56
N GLY A 302 17.08 1.89 -1.59
CA GLY A 302 17.38 3.30 -1.35
C GLY A 302 18.03 3.97 -2.56
N GLN A 303 19.04 3.33 -3.16
CA GLN A 303 19.77 3.83 -4.33
C GLN A 303 18.86 3.94 -5.55
N SER A 304 18.07 2.90 -5.81
CA SER A 304 17.09 2.84 -6.89
C SER A 304 16.08 3.99 -6.78
N PHE A 305 15.49 4.19 -5.60
CA PHE A 305 14.55 5.27 -5.35
C PHE A 305 15.21 6.66 -5.46
N ALA A 306 16.38 6.85 -4.83
CA ALA A 306 17.12 8.11 -4.86
C ALA A 306 17.56 8.50 -6.29
N GLY A 307 17.95 7.51 -7.09
CA GLY A 307 18.31 7.67 -8.50
C GLY A 307 17.11 7.97 -9.42
N GLY A 308 15.88 7.91 -8.90
CA GLY A 308 14.67 8.22 -9.65
C GLY A 308 14.18 7.07 -10.52
N GLU A 309 14.51 5.83 -10.21
CA GLU A 309 13.98 4.68 -10.95
C GLU A 309 12.45 4.61 -10.85
N ALA A 310 11.77 4.74 -12.00
CA ALA A 310 10.32 4.88 -12.11
C ALA A 310 9.70 3.92 -13.14
N ARG A 311 10.43 2.89 -13.57
CA ARG A 311 9.93 1.93 -14.55
C ARG A 311 8.69 1.17 -14.04
N VAL A 312 7.76 0.88 -14.94
CA VAL A 312 6.62 -0.04 -14.68
C VAL A 312 7.18 -1.47 -14.68
N ASP A 313 7.44 -1.98 -13.48
CA ASP A 313 8.09 -3.27 -13.23
C ASP A 313 7.50 -3.91 -11.96
N PRO A 314 6.26 -4.42 -12.03
CA PRO A 314 5.63 -5.12 -10.91
C PRO A 314 6.36 -6.44 -10.61
N LYS A 315 6.72 -6.68 -9.35
CA LYS A 315 7.52 -7.84 -8.95
C LYS A 315 6.88 -9.20 -9.30
N LYS A 316 5.56 -9.31 -9.21
CA LYS A 316 4.77 -10.53 -9.50
C LYS A 316 3.65 -10.20 -10.49
N ASP A 317 4.01 -9.51 -11.58
CA ASP A 317 3.07 -9.11 -12.63
C ASP A 317 1.80 -8.45 -12.06
N LEU A 318 0.63 -8.77 -12.61
CA LEU A 318 -0.64 -8.19 -12.20
C LEU A 318 -1.05 -8.56 -10.76
N ILE A 319 -0.43 -9.57 -10.13
CA ILE A 319 -0.66 -9.89 -8.71
C ILE A 319 -0.19 -8.73 -7.83
N THR A 320 0.95 -8.11 -8.16
CA THR A 320 1.44 -6.91 -7.46
C THR A 320 0.52 -5.70 -7.67
N CYS A 321 -0.16 -5.66 -8.81
CA CYS A 321 -1.06 -4.55 -9.18
C CYS A 321 -2.41 -4.60 -8.47
N ARG A 322 -2.91 -5.77 -8.05
CA ARG A 322 -4.29 -5.99 -7.55
C ARG A 322 -4.87 -4.92 -6.60
N TYR A 323 -4.03 -4.34 -5.73
CA TYR A 323 -4.44 -3.31 -4.75
C TYR A 323 -3.60 -2.04 -4.88
N CYS A 324 -3.08 -1.76 -6.08
CA CYS A 324 -2.18 -0.63 -6.30
C CYS A 324 -2.91 0.62 -6.80
N GLY A 325 -4.03 0.50 -7.53
CA GLY A 325 -4.86 1.63 -7.95
C GLY A 325 -4.18 2.59 -8.94
N LEU A 326 -3.08 2.16 -9.57
CA LEU A 326 -2.26 2.96 -10.48
C LEU A 326 -2.27 2.40 -11.91
N GLU A 327 -3.11 1.41 -12.18
CA GLU A 327 -3.12 0.64 -13.42
C GLU A 327 -3.44 1.52 -14.63
N THR A 328 -4.36 2.48 -14.46
CA THR A 328 -4.74 3.46 -15.47
C THR A 328 -3.64 4.49 -15.73
N LEU A 329 -2.88 4.87 -14.69
CA LEU A 329 -1.77 5.81 -14.81
C LEU A 329 -0.55 5.17 -15.46
N CYS A 330 -0.19 3.95 -15.06
CA CYS A 330 1.00 3.25 -15.57
C CYS A 330 0.76 2.45 -16.86
N ARG A 331 -0.51 2.25 -17.25
CA ARG A 331 -0.94 1.50 -18.44
C ARG A 331 -0.32 0.10 -18.49
N VAL A 332 -0.18 -0.56 -17.35
CA VAL A 332 0.48 -1.88 -17.22
C VAL A 332 -0.15 -2.95 -18.11
N TYR A 333 -1.46 -2.88 -18.35
CA TYR A 333 -2.20 -3.81 -19.22
C TYR A 333 -1.78 -3.74 -20.71
N GLU A 334 -1.10 -2.68 -21.14
CA GLU A 334 -0.53 -2.61 -22.49
C GLU A 334 0.83 -3.32 -22.59
N LYS A 335 1.46 -3.60 -21.45
CA LYS A 335 2.76 -4.30 -21.37
C LYS A 335 2.59 -5.77 -21.03
N ILE A 336 1.63 -6.10 -20.17
CA ILE A 336 1.34 -7.46 -19.75
C ILE A 336 0.08 -7.92 -20.50
N ASN A 337 0.26 -8.82 -21.47
CA ASN A 337 -0.85 -9.37 -22.22
C ASN A 337 -1.67 -10.30 -21.32
N VAL A 338 -2.83 -9.83 -20.86
CA VAL A 338 -3.76 -10.56 -19.98
C VAL A 338 -4.41 -11.77 -20.68
N LEU A 339 -4.29 -11.86 -22.01
CA LEU A 339 -4.83 -12.93 -22.86
C LEU A 339 -3.75 -13.90 -23.37
N ALA A 340 -2.48 -13.70 -23.01
CA ALA A 340 -1.49 -14.74 -23.23
C ALA A 340 -1.76 -15.85 -22.21
N GLU A 341 -2.35 -16.96 -22.66
CA GLU A 341 -2.51 -18.16 -21.85
C GLU A 341 -1.13 -18.54 -21.28
N GLU A 342 -0.96 -18.44 -19.97
CA GLU A 342 0.19 -19.05 -19.29
C GLU A 342 0.03 -20.57 -19.44
N GLU A 343 0.89 -21.19 -20.26
CA GLU A 343 1.17 -22.62 -20.14
C GLU A 343 1.68 -22.86 -18.72
N ILE A 344 0.77 -23.28 -17.83
CA ILE A 344 1.13 -23.76 -16.50
C ILE A 344 1.89 -25.07 -16.72
N GLU A 345 3.22 -25.00 -16.76
CA GLU A 345 4.07 -26.17 -16.58
C GLU A 345 3.94 -26.63 -15.12
N GLU A 346 3.15 -27.69 -14.91
CA GLU A 346 3.14 -28.46 -13.67
C GLU A 346 4.51 -29.11 -13.46
N TRP A 347 5.22 -28.71 -12.40
CA TRP A 347 6.31 -29.48 -11.79
C TRP A 347 6.20 -29.47 -10.26
#